data_AF-A0A842N5L4-F1
#
_entry.id   AF-A0A842N5L4-F1
#
_cell.length_a   1.000
_cell.length_b   1.000
_cell.length_c   1.000
_cell.angle_alpha   90.00
_cell.angle_beta   90.00
_cell.angle_gamma   90.00
#
_symmetry.space_group_name_H-M   'P 1'
#
loop_
_entity.id
_entity.type
_entity.pdbx_description
1 polymer ?
#
loop_
_entity_poly.entity_id
_entity_poly.type
_entity_poly.pdbx_seq_one_letter_code
_entity_poly.pdbx_strand_id
1 'polypeptide(L)'
;MFGFGKPWLKRNFKDDTHFYMKVGYIIKHLDKPDKKKVEGKSSFFHQEDWQNKKEQKIHKALDSGKNPSKLDPIRLAIHTKREQFRVGDGISRLRAFKKRKIKKINVELCIGEW
;
A
#
# COMPACT_ATOMS: atom_id res chain seq x y z
N MET A 1 -24.83 -13.13 -8.64
CA MET A 1 -23.56 -13.61 -8.03
C MET A 1 -22.46 -12.59 -8.31
N PHE A 2 -21.96 -11.89 -7.28
CA PHE A 2 -20.82 -10.98 -7.43
C PHE A 2 -19.52 -11.78 -7.47
N GLY A 3 -19.01 -12.04 -8.67
CA GLY A 3 -17.73 -12.70 -8.86
C GLY A 3 -16.60 -11.80 -8.37
N PHE A 4 -15.91 -12.22 -7.30
CA PHE A 4 -14.57 -11.71 -7.01
C PHE A 4 -13.69 -12.00 -8.22
N GLY A 5 -13.03 -10.97 -8.77
CA GLY A 5 -12.30 -11.06 -10.03
C GLY A 5 -11.17 -12.10 -10.07
N LYS A 6 -10.67 -12.60 -8.93
CA LYS A 6 -9.72 -13.73 -8.90
C LYS A 6 -9.88 -14.65 -7.67
N PRO A 7 -9.72 -15.98 -7.83
CA PRO A 7 -9.83 -16.96 -6.73
C PRO A 7 -8.81 -16.78 -5.59
N TRP A 8 -7.62 -16.22 -5.87
CA TRP A 8 -6.58 -16.04 -4.85
C TRP A 8 -6.96 -15.01 -3.79
N LEU A 9 -7.77 -14.00 -4.17
CA LEU A 9 -8.35 -13.05 -3.25
C LEU A 9 -9.28 -13.79 -2.29
N LYS A 10 -10.26 -14.54 -2.83
CA LYS A 10 -11.23 -15.35 -2.05
C LYS A 10 -10.59 -16.31 -1.03
N ARG A 11 -9.43 -16.91 -1.34
CA ARG A 11 -8.75 -17.89 -0.48
C ARG A 11 -7.88 -17.28 0.63
N ASN A 12 -7.47 -16.01 0.52
CA ASN A 12 -6.60 -15.34 1.49
C ASN A 12 -7.37 -14.32 2.37
N PHE A 13 -8.69 -14.24 2.25
CA PHE A 13 -9.55 -13.34 3.02
C PHE A 13 -10.03 -14.00 4.31
N LYS A 14 -9.32 -13.75 5.40
CA LYS A 14 -9.94 -13.60 6.72
C LYS A 14 -9.76 -12.14 7.14
N ASP A 15 -10.77 -11.54 7.76
CA ASP A 15 -10.60 -10.23 8.41
C ASP A 15 -9.38 -10.33 9.35
N ASP A 16 -8.45 -9.39 9.26
CA ASP A 16 -7.13 -9.40 9.92
C ASP A 16 -6.06 -10.37 9.38
N THR A 17 -6.14 -10.80 8.12
CA THR A 17 -5.03 -11.58 7.52
C THR A 17 -3.87 -10.67 7.14
N HIS A 18 -2.70 -10.87 7.73
CA HIS A 18 -1.45 -10.34 7.22
C HIS A 18 -0.95 -11.23 6.08
N PHE A 19 -0.69 -10.66 4.90
CA PHE A 19 -0.11 -11.39 3.77
C PHE A 19 0.96 -10.55 3.08
N TYR A 20 1.87 -11.25 2.40
CA TYR A 20 2.92 -10.61 1.63
C TYR A 20 2.44 -10.33 0.21
N MET A 21 2.43 -9.05 -0.18
CA MET A 21 2.12 -8.64 -1.55
C MET A 21 3.33 -8.04 -2.26
N LYS A 22 3.36 -8.23 -3.57
CA LYS A 22 4.34 -7.55 -4.43
C LYS A 22 4.00 -6.06 -4.51
N VAL A 23 4.97 -5.18 -4.21
CA VAL A 23 4.79 -3.72 -4.25
C VAL A 23 4.33 -3.25 -5.63
N GLY A 24 4.93 -3.78 -6.69
CA GLY A 24 4.52 -3.47 -8.08
C GLY A 24 3.08 -3.86 -8.40
N TYR A 25 2.57 -4.93 -7.77
CA TYR A 25 1.18 -5.34 -7.94
C TYR A 25 0.22 -4.34 -7.29
N ILE A 26 0.52 -3.93 -6.05
CA ILE A 26 -0.26 -2.94 -5.31
C ILE A 26 -0.34 -1.66 -6.14
N ILE A 27 0.81 -1.09 -6.54
CA ILE A 27 0.88 0.18 -7.29
C ILE A 27 0.11 0.11 -8.61
N LYS A 28 0.16 -1.02 -9.32
CA LYS A 28 -0.56 -1.19 -10.59
C LYS A 28 -2.07 -1.09 -10.42
N HIS A 29 -2.59 -1.55 -9.29
CA HIS A 29 -4.02 -1.66 -8.99
C HIS A 29 -4.48 -0.61 -7.97
N LEU A 30 -3.64 0.38 -7.63
CA LEU A 30 -4.07 1.51 -6.82
C LEU A 30 -5.14 2.31 -7.55
N ASP A 31 -6.10 2.80 -6.78
CA ASP A 31 -7.04 3.80 -7.26
C ASP A 31 -6.31 5.08 -7.73
N LYS A 32 -6.86 5.74 -8.75
CA LYS A 32 -6.21 6.89 -9.44
C LYS A 32 -5.65 7.97 -8.49
N PRO A 33 -6.41 8.47 -7.49
CA PRO A 33 -5.91 9.42 -6.50
C PRO A 33 -4.71 8.89 -5.70
N ASP A 34 -4.77 7.67 -5.17
CA ASP A 34 -3.66 7.12 -4.38
C ASP A 34 -2.45 6.81 -5.25
N LYS A 35 -2.66 6.42 -6.50
CA LYS A 35 -1.58 6.29 -7.49
C LYS A 35 -0.87 7.62 -7.72
N LYS A 36 -1.60 8.73 -7.90
CA LYS A 36 -1.02 10.08 -8.01
C LYS A 36 -0.23 10.47 -6.75
N LYS A 37 -0.76 10.15 -5.56
CA LYS A 37 -0.05 10.37 -4.29
C LYS A 37 1.24 9.54 -4.26
N VAL A 38 1.23 8.25 -4.57
CA VAL A 38 2.46 7.43 -4.55
C VAL A 38 3.48 7.86 -5.62
N GLU A 39 3.02 8.41 -6.74
CA GLU A 39 3.89 8.94 -7.79
C GLU A 39 4.47 10.34 -7.49
N GLY A 40 4.02 11.02 -6.43
CA GLY A 40 4.45 12.39 -6.14
C GLY A 40 3.89 13.41 -7.14
N LYS A 41 2.74 13.12 -7.77
CA LYS A 41 2.05 14.01 -8.72
C LYS A 41 0.81 14.65 -8.09
N SER A 42 0.90 15.01 -6.82
CA SER A 42 -0.20 15.66 -6.09
C SER A 42 -0.12 17.18 -6.32
N SER A 43 -1.25 17.84 -6.50
CA SER A 43 -1.31 19.30 -6.72
C SER A 43 -1.36 20.11 -5.41
N PHE A 44 -1.24 19.47 -4.25
CA PHE A 44 -1.37 20.11 -2.92
C PHE A 44 -0.01 20.19 -2.21
N PHE A 45 0.66 21.34 -2.33
CA PHE A 45 1.99 21.62 -1.74
C PHE A 45 2.07 21.32 -0.22
N HIS A 46 1.07 21.70 0.57
CA HIS A 46 1.10 21.47 2.03
C HIS A 46 0.98 20.01 2.46
N GLN A 47 0.29 19.16 1.70
CA GLN A 47 0.22 17.73 2.01
C GLN A 47 1.51 16.98 1.64
N GLU A 48 2.24 17.49 0.64
CA GLU A 48 3.50 16.88 0.20
C GLU A 48 4.60 16.98 1.24
N ASP A 49 4.77 18.12 1.91
CA ASP A 49 5.80 18.28 2.93
C ASP A 49 5.62 17.33 4.12
N TRP A 50 4.37 17.17 4.59
CA TRP A 50 4.07 16.25 5.67
C TRP A 50 4.30 14.78 5.27
N GLN A 51 3.93 14.41 4.04
CA GLN A 51 4.21 13.07 3.52
C GLN A 51 5.70 12.83 3.29
N ASN A 52 6.45 13.83 2.84
CA ASN A 52 7.90 13.76 2.64
C ASN A 52 8.64 13.59 3.97
N LYS A 53 8.24 14.31 5.02
CA LYS A 53 8.78 14.11 6.39
C LYS A 53 8.53 12.69 6.90
N LYS A 54 7.32 12.13 6.68
CA LYS A 54 7.00 10.74 7.02
C LYS A 54 7.81 9.73 6.20
N GLU A 55 7.98 9.98 4.91
CA GLU A 55 8.79 9.14 4.01
C GLU A 55 10.26 9.10 4.45
N GLN A 56 10.85 10.25 4.79
CA GLN A 56 12.23 10.33 5.29
C GLN A 56 12.44 9.53 6.59
N LYS A 57 11.47 9.54 7.52
CA LYS A 57 11.54 8.71 8.74
C LYS A 57 11.62 7.22 8.40
N ILE A 58 10.89 6.78 7.37
CA ILE A 58 10.90 5.39 6.91
C ILE A 58 12.21 5.07 6.19
N HIS A 59 12.75 5.98 5.38
CA HIS A 59 14.08 5.80 4.78
C HIS A 59 15.16 5.62 5.86
N LYS A 60 15.19 6.48 6.88
CA LYS A 60 16.13 6.35 8.00
C LYS A 60 15.99 5.01 8.74
N ALA A 61 14.76 4.53 8.94
CA ALA A 61 14.51 3.23 9.53
C ALA A 61 15.03 2.08 8.66
N LEU A 62 14.86 2.16 7.34
CA LEU A 62 15.39 1.18 6.39
C LEU A 62 16.93 1.23 6.33
N ASP A 63 17.52 2.43 6.37
CA ASP A 63 18.98 2.63 6.40
C ASP A 63 19.62 2.09 7.69
N SER A 64 18.91 2.14 8.82
CA SER A 64 19.37 1.53 10.07
C SER A 64 19.22 0.00 10.10
N GLY A 65 19.00 -0.64 8.95
CA GLY A 65 18.89 -2.10 8.84
C GLY A 65 17.56 -2.69 9.32
N LYS A 66 16.51 -1.87 9.56
CA LYS A 66 15.19 -2.44 9.89
C LYS A 66 14.64 -3.16 8.67
N ASN A 67 14.23 -4.40 8.89
CA ASN A 67 13.64 -5.23 7.85
C ASN A 67 12.28 -4.66 7.42
N PRO A 68 12.02 -4.47 6.10
CA PRO A 68 10.74 -3.93 5.61
C PRO A 68 9.52 -4.72 6.08
N SER A 69 9.68 -6.04 6.27
CA SER A 69 8.64 -6.96 6.76
C SER A 69 8.31 -6.80 8.25
N LYS A 70 9.18 -6.15 9.03
CA LYS A 70 8.97 -5.85 10.46
C LYS A 70 8.36 -4.46 10.69
N LEU A 71 8.18 -3.67 9.64
CA LEU A 71 7.43 -2.43 9.70
C LEU A 71 5.94 -2.75 9.76
N ASP A 72 5.15 -1.80 10.26
CA ASP A 72 3.69 -1.94 10.27
C ASP A 72 3.19 -2.34 8.87
N PRO A 73 2.15 -3.19 8.78
CA PRO A 73 1.57 -3.58 7.50
C PRO A 73 0.88 -2.38 6.84
N ILE A 74 0.93 -2.31 5.51
CA ILE A 74 0.15 -1.30 4.77
C ILE A 74 -1.29 -1.76 4.70
N ARG A 75 -2.21 -0.92 5.17
CA ARG A 75 -3.64 -1.18 5.11
C ARG A 75 -4.18 -0.86 3.73
N LEU A 76 -4.67 -1.88 3.05
CA LEU A 76 -5.25 -1.80 1.72
C LEU A 76 -6.75 -2.09 1.81
N ALA A 77 -7.57 -1.09 1.49
CA ALA A 77 -9.00 -1.29 1.29
C ALA A 77 -9.22 -1.79 -0.14
N ILE A 78 -9.88 -2.94 -0.31
CA ILE A 78 -10.10 -3.52 -1.63
C ILE A 78 -11.52 -3.31 -2.14
N HIS A 79 -11.62 -2.81 -3.36
CA HIS A 79 -12.85 -2.82 -4.14
C HIS A 79 -13.05 -4.20 -4.80
N THR A 80 -13.85 -5.04 -4.16
CA THR A 80 -14.05 -6.47 -4.49
C THR A 80 -14.46 -6.73 -5.96
N LYS A 81 -15.17 -5.80 -6.59
CA LYS A 81 -15.65 -5.92 -7.98
C LYS A 81 -14.63 -5.50 -9.04
N ARG A 82 -13.65 -4.66 -8.71
CA ARG A 82 -12.74 -4.03 -9.69
C ARG A 82 -11.26 -4.34 -9.47
N GLU A 83 -10.94 -5.10 -8.42
CA GLU A 83 -9.55 -5.37 -8.02
C GLU A 83 -8.75 -4.05 -7.91
N GLN A 84 -9.35 -3.06 -7.25
CA GLN A 84 -8.72 -1.77 -6.98
C GLN A 84 -8.40 -1.65 -5.49
N PHE A 85 -7.26 -1.04 -5.18
CA PHE A 85 -6.81 -0.81 -3.81
C PHE A 85 -6.85 0.68 -3.48
N ARG A 86 -7.42 1.02 -2.33
CA ARG A 86 -7.17 2.28 -1.62
C ARG A 86 -6.14 2.05 -0.53
N VAL A 87 -5.28 3.01 -0.29
CA VAL A 87 -4.33 2.96 0.84
C VAL A 87 -4.94 3.74 2.00
N GLY A 88 -5.43 3.03 3.02
CA GLY A 88 -6.01 3.67 4.21
C GLY A 88 -4.92 4.37 5.04
N ASP A 89 -3.85 3.63 5.36
CA ASP A 89 -2.62 4.18 5.92
C ASP A 89 -1.39 3.50 5.31
N GLY A 90 -0.30 4.25 5.15
CA GLY A 90 0.97 3.73 4.64
C GLY A 90 1.39 4.21 3.25
N ILE A 91 0.80 5.28 2.70
CA ILE A 91 1.27 5.87 1.42
C ILE A 91 2.77 6.22 1.45
N SER A 92 3.24 6.84 2.54
CA SER A 92 4.66 7.15 2.73
C SER A 92 5.53 5.89 2.78
N ARG A 93 5.02 4.79 3.36
CA ARG A 93 5.70 3.48 3.36
C ARG A 93 5.77 2.90 1.95
N LEU A 94 4.66 2.94 1.21
CA LEU A 94 4.61 2.46 -0.17
C LEU A 94 5.56 3.25 -1.09
N ARG A 95 5.65 4.59 -0.91
CA ARG A 95 6.64 5.44 -1.60
C ARG A 95 8.07 5.03 -1.27
N ALA A 96 8.40 4.90 0.02
CA ALA A 96 9.74 4.51 0.46
C ALA A 96 10.14 3.13 -0.09
N PHE A 97 9.22 2.17 -0.04
CA PHE A 97 9.42 0.82 -0.58
C PHE A 97 9.63 0.80 -2.09
N LYS A 98 8.86 1.61 -2.83
CA LYS A 98 9.06 1.81 -4.27
C LYS A 98 10.45 2.36 -4.58
N LYS A 99 10.87 3.44 -3.90
CA LYS A 99 12.19 4.07 -4.11
C LYS A 99 13.34 3.12 -3.77
N ARG A 100 13.21 2.32 -2.72
CA ARG A 100 14.20 1.32 -2.29
C ARG A 100 14.12 -0.01 -3.06
N LYS A 101 13.27 -0.11 -4.09
CA LYS A 101 13.08 -1.33 -4.91
C LYS A 101 12.72 -2.58 -4.09
N ILE A 102 12.03 -2.40 -2.95
CA ILE A 102 11.55 -3.51 -2.12
C ILE A 102 10.46 -4.24 -2.89
N LYS A 103 10.65 -5.55 -3.10
CA LYS A 103 9.79 -6.35 -3.99
C LYS A 103 8.51 -6.82 -3.33
N LYS A 104 8.56 -7.21 -2.05
CA LYS A 104 7.45 -7.76 -1.28
C LYS A 104 7.38 -7.10 0.09
N ILE A 105 6.17 -6.84 0.56
CA ILE A 105 5.90 -6.18 1.83
C ILE A 105 4.72 -6.86 2.53
N ASN A 106 4.67 -6.74 3.85
CA ASN A 106 3.52 -7.17 4.62
C ASN A 106 2.39 -6.14 4.47
N VAL A 107 1.17 -6.63 4.27
CA VAL A 107 -0.01 -5.80 4.08
C VAL A 107 -1.21 -6.42 4.81
N GLU A 108 -2.17 -5.56 5.12
CA GLU A 108 -3.43 -5.89 5.77
C GLU A 108 -4.54 -5.52 4.78
N LEU A 109 -5.39 -6.48 4.39
CA LEU A 109 -6.52 -6.23 3.47
C LEU A 109 -7.78 -6.01 4.29
N CYS A 110 -8.43 -4.86 4.11
CA CYS A 110 -9.75 -4.58 4.66
C CYS A 110 -10.80 -4.71 3.54
N ILE A 111 -11.81 -5.55 3.75
CA ILE A 111 -12.90 -5.78 2.80
C ILE A 111 -14.11 -4.97 3.25
N GLY A 112 -14.73 -4.24 2.33
CA GLY A 112 -15.97 -3.55 2.65
C GLY A 112 -15.72 -2.29 3.48
N GLU A 113 -15.18 -1.27 2.84
CA GLU A 113 -15.75 0.08 2.84
C GLU A 113 -14.86 0.95 1.95
N TRP A 114 -15.50 1.80 1.16
CA TRP A 114 -14.86 2.74 0.26
C TRP A 114 -15.63 4.05 0.29
#